data_AF-C7G5C1-F1
#
_entry.id   AF-C7G5C1-F1
#
_cell.length_a   1.000
_cell.length_b   1.000
_cell.length_c   1.000
_cell.angle_alpha   90.00
_cell.angle_beta   90.00
_cell.angle_gamma   90.00
#
_symmetry.space_group_name_H-M   'P 1'
#
loop_
_entity.id
_entity.type
_entity.pdbx_description
1 polymer ?
#
loop_
_entity_poly.entity_id
_entity_poly.type
_entity_poly.pdbx_seq_one_letter_code
_entity_poly.pdbx_strand_id
1 'polypeptide(L)' 'MADKKTRKTRSDCTVGTFEKKHGLPPGTFRNSNGRDTRSDKRIGTIRKEHSENKKR' A
#
# COMPACT_ATOMS: atom_id res chain seq x y z
N MET A 1 29.31 2.25 3.16
CA MET A 1 28.00 2.40 2.48
C MET A 1 26.91 2.23 3.53
N ALA A 2 26.39 3.33 4.08
CA ALA A 2 25.38 3.25 5.13
C ALA A 2 24.12 2.57 4.56
N ASP A 3 23.66 1.51 5.22
CA ASP A 3 22.35 0.89 4.99
C ASP A 3 21.29 1.98 5.12
N LYS A 4 20.94 2.60 3.98
CA LYS A 4 20.01 3.71 3.94
C LYS A 4 18.63 3.12 4.11
N LYS A 5 18.23 2.89 5.37
CA LYS A 5 16.89 2.44 5.76
C LYS A 5 15.86 3.21 4.94
N THR A 6 15.34 2.57 3.89
CA THR A 6 14.43 3.21 2.95
C THR A 6 13.20 3.63 3.72
N ARG A 7 12.91 4.94 3.75
CA ARG A 7 11.74 5.45 4.46
C ARG A 7 10.49 4.83 3.85
N LYS A 8 9.65 4.23 4.70
CA LYS A 8 8.34 3.72 4.28
C LYS A 8 7.51 4.87 3.72
N THR A 9 6.65 4.58 2.74
CA THR A 9 5.62 5.51 2.30
C THR A 9 4.82 6.00 3.48
N ARG A 10 4.52 7.30 3.50
CA ARG A 10 3.64 7.90 4.50
C ARG A 10 2.30 7.15 4.55
N SER A 11 1.76 6.97 5.74
CA SER A 11 0.52 6.22 5.97
C SER A 11 -0.71 6.88 5.36
N ASP A 12 -0.71 8.20 5.24
CA ASP A 12 -1.81 9.00 4.69
C ASP A 12 -1.81 9.10 3.15
N CYS A 13 -0.76 8.60 2.49
CA CYS A 13 -0.75 8.47 1.03
C CYS A 13 -1.87 7.54 0.55
N THR A 14 -2.52 7.88 -0.57
CA THR A 14 -3.54 7.01 -1.18
C THR A 14 -2.93 6.01 -2.16
N VAL A 15 -3.61 4.89 -2.41
CA VAL A 15 -3.18 3.85 -3.36
C VAL A 15 -2.95 4.44 -4.74
N GLY A 16 -3.91 5.19 -5.28
CA GLY A 16 -3.79 5.74 -6.63
C GLY A 16 -2.63 6.72 -6.77
N THR A 17 -2.33 7.51 -5.72
CA THR A 17 -1.17 8.40 -5.71
C THR A 17 0.14 7.60 -5.63
N PHE A 18 0.14 6.55 -4.81
CA PHE A 18 1.30 5.67 -4.68
C PHE A 18 1.61 4.95 -5.99
N GLU A 19 0.60 4.36 -6.65
CA GLU A 19 0.77 3.69 -7.95
C GLU A 19 1.35 4.65 -9.00
N LYS A 20 0.77 5.85 -9.13
CA LYS A 20 1.27 6.89 -10.06
C LYS A 20 2.70 7.32 -9.74
N LYS A 21 3.00 7.59 -8.47
CA LYS A 21 4.32 8.07 -8.05
C LYS A 21 5.42 7.03 -8.26
N HIS A 22 5.07 5.75 -8.18
CA HIS A 22 6.00 4.64 -8.33
C HIS A 22 5.97 4.00 -9.73
N GLY A 23 5.19 4.55 -10.67
CA GLY A 23 5.08 4.02 -12.03
C GLY A 23 4.44 2.63 -12.10
N LEU A 24 3.62 2.28 -11.10
CA LEU A 24 2.91 1.01 -11.06
C LEU A 24 1.61 1.11 -11.86
N PRO A 25 1.20 0.03 -12.55
CA PRO A 25 -0.10 -0.01 -13.21
C PRO A 25 -1.22 0.16 -12.18
N PRO A 26 -2.34 0.80 -12.57
CA PRO A 26 -3.50 0.91 -11.69
C PRO A 26 -4.03 -0.49 -11.33
N GLY A 27 -4.45 -0.68 -10.07
CA GLY A 27 -4.91 -1.99 -9.59
C GLY A 27 -3.78 -2.95 -9.24
N THR A 28 -2.56 -2.42 -9.02
CA THR A 28 -1.44 -3.21 -8.47
C THR A 28 -1.75 -3.65 -7.05
N PHE A 29 -2.38 -2.78 -6.26
CA PHE A 29 -2.85 -3.17 -4.92
C PHE A 29 -4.18 -3.91 -5.01
N ARG A 30 -4.20 -5.13 -4.46
CA ARG A 30 -5.37 -6.01 -4.41
C ARG A 30 -5.77 -6.28 -2.95
N ASN A 31 -7.07 -6.38 -2.70
CA ASN A 31 -7.59 -6.83 -1.41
C ASN A 31 -7.42 -8.35 -1.27
N SER A 32 -7.66 -8.90 -0.08
CA SER A 32 -7.58 -10.35 0.17
C SER A 32 -8.52 -11.19 -0.70
N ASN A 33 -9.61 -10.60 -1.19
CA ASN A 33 -10.56 -11.24 -2.11
C ASN A 33 -10.14 -11.17 -3.59
N GLY A 34 -8.95 -10.66 -3.90
CA GLY A 34 -8.42 -10.56 -5.26
C GLY A 34 -8.95 -9.39 -6.10
N ARG A 35 -9.93 -8.62 -5.59
CA ARG A 35 -10.41 -7.40 -6.27
C ARG A 35 -9.47 -6.22 -6.02
N ASP A 36 -9.53 -5.24 -6.91
CA ASP A 36 -8.74 -4.02 -6.80
C ASP A 36 -9.00 -3.29 -5.49
N THR A 37 -7.92 -2.83 -4.88
CA THR A 37 -8.01 -1.90 -3.78
C THR A 37 -8.42 -0.54 -4.32
N ARG A 38 -9.43 0.07 -3.70
CA ARG A 38 -9.91 1.39 -4.07
C ARG A 38 -8.76 2.42 -4.08
N SER A 39 -8.70 3.25 -5.11
CA SER A 39 -7.62 4.23 -5.31
C SER A 39 -7.55 5.30 -4.22
N ASP A 40 -8.67 5.63 -3.58
CA ASP A 40 -8.77 6.59 -2.47
C ASP A 40 -8.35 6.01 -1.10
N LYS A 41 -8.16 4.68 -1.01
CA LYS A 41 -7.76 4.02 0.23
C LYS A 41 -6.35 4.44 0.64
N ARG A 42 -6.13 4.64 1.94
CA ARG A 42 -4.83 5.01 2.52
C ARG A 42 -3.91 3.79 2.66
N ILE A 43 -2.61 3.98 2.41
CA ILE A 43 -1.57 2.96 2.60
C ILE A 43 -1.52 2.46 4.04
N GLY A 44 -1.74 3.35 5.02
CA GLY A 44 -1.78 2.98 6.44
C GLY A 44 -2.89 1.98 6.76
N THR A 45 -4.07 2.15 6.16
CA THR A 45 -5.21 1.25 6.34
C THR A 45 -4.88 -0.15 5.81
N ILE A 46 -4.32 -0.23 4.60
CA ILE A 46 -3.91 -1.50 3.99
C ILE A 46 -2.89 -2.23 4.86
N ARG A 47 -1.88 -1.51 5.37
CA ARG A 47 -0.88 -2.10 6.29
C ARG A 47 -1.52 -2.68 7.55
N LYS A 48 -2.50 -1.97 8.13
CA LYS A 48 -3.22 -2.44 9.32
C LYS A 48 -4.03 -3.71 9.01
N GLU A 49 -4.82 -3.69 7.94
CA GLU A 49 -5.64 -4.84 7.51
C GLU A 49 -4.77 -6.08 7.23
N HIS A 50 -3.64 -5.93 6.53
CA HIS A 50 -2.71 -7.04 6.31
C HIS A 50 -2.07 -7.54 7.61
N SER A 51 -1.78 -6.65 8.57
CA SER A 51 -1.24 -7.06 9.87
C SER A 51 -2.25 -7.80 10.73
N GLU A 52 -3.54 -7.44 10.65
CA GLU A 52 -4.63 -8.10 11.37
C GLU A 52 -4.96 -9.45 10.73
N ASN A 53 -5.00 -9.53 9.40
CA ASN A 53 -5.19 -10.80 8.69
C ASN A 53 -4.05 -11.80 8.93
N LYS A 54 -2.81 -11.34 9.14
CA LYS A 54 -1.68 -12.24 9.46
C LYS A 54 -1.74 -12.82 10.87
N LYS A 55 -2.51 -12.22 11.78
CA LYS A 55 -2.69 -12.72 13.16
C LYS A 55 -3.79 -13.78 13.27
N ARG A 56 -4.58 -13.96 12.22
CA ARG A 56 -5.63 -14.99 12.10
C ARG A 56 -5.06 -16.20 11.37
#